data_AF-A0A8J2Z2I9-F1
#
_entry.id   AF-A0A8J2Z2I9-F1
#
_cell.length_a   1.000
_cell.length_b   1.000
_cell.length_c   1.000
_cell.angle_alpha   90.00
_cell.angle_beta   90.00
_cell.angle_gamma   90.00
#
_symmetry.space_group_name_H-M   'P 1'
#
loop_
_entity.id
_entity.type
_entity.pdbx_description
1 polymer ?
#
loop_
_entity_poly.entity_id
_entity_poly.type
_entity_poly.pdbx_seq_one_letter_code
_entity_poly.pdbx_strand_id
1 'polypeptide(L)'
;MTTSIDQLFTKQQRIHFDSCCQYFELALSYFGYNVQAQCCIDDKKKVVLYAVNIFYQGQQRQVFTALTLDEFYKKMELVYQLYMYAKDHQTDLDEALDYYLDEYQQFIAVQGEIDDLLNWQDFIDEELGKTNSYSYDMVLSSENRTLH
;
A
#
# COMPACT_ATOMS: atom_id res chain seq x y z
N MET A 1 -26.35 -10.71 -10.87
CA MET A 1 -25.57 -11.68 -11.67
C MET A 1 -24.10 -11.37 -11.46
N THR A 2 -23.37 -12.21 -10.73
CA THR A 2 -21.92 -12.12 -10.57
C THR A 2 -21.28 -12.54 -11.89
N THR A 3 -20.80 -11.56 -12.66
CA THR A 3 -20.07 -11.83 -13.89
C THR A 3 -18.68 -12.30 -13.50
N SER A 4 -18.24 -13.47 -13.95
CA SER A 4 -16.88 -13.93 -13.67
C SER A 4 -15.88 -12.98 -14.34
N ILE A 5 -14.78 -12.71 -13.64
CA ILE A 5 -13.66 -11.88 -14.12
C ILE A 5 -13.12 -12.41 -15.47
N ASP A 6 -13.30 -13.69 -15.77
CA ASP A 6 -12.84 -14.34 -16.99
C ASP A 6 -13.59 -13.88 -18.25
N GLN A 7 -14.71 -13.15 -18.11
CA GLN A 7 -15.45 -12.57 -19.24
C GLN A 7 -15.01 -11.13 -19.57
N LEU A 8 -14.15 -10.53 -18.75
CA LEU A 8 -13.78 -9.10 -18.83
C LEU A 8 -12.40 -8.88 -19.41
N PHE A 9 -11.54 -9.88 -19.33
CA PHE A 9 -10.16 -9.82 -19.77
C PHE A 9 -9.96 -10.70 -21.00
N THR A 10 -9.12 -10.25 -21.94
CA THR A 10 -8.47 -11.21 -22.83
C THR A 10 -7.53 -12.10 -22.02
N LYS A 11 -7.20 -13.29 -22.51
CA LYS A 11 -6.28 -14.21 -21.84
C LYS A 11 -4.94 -13.53 -21.47
N GLN A 12 -4.43 -12.66 -22.35
CA GLN A 12 -3.18 -11.94 -22.12
C GLN A 12 -3.31 -10.87 -21.03
N GLN A 13 -4.40 -10.09 -21.06
CA GLN A 13 -4.65 -9.07 -20.03
C GLN A 13 -4.84 -9.71 -18.65
N ARG A 14 -5.46 -10.89 -18.59
CA ARG A 14 -5.63 -11.63 -17.35
C ARG A 14 -4.29 -12.05 -16.76
N ILE A 15 -3.39 -12.58 -17.59
CA ILE A 15 -2.02 -12.94 -17.17
C ILE A 15 -1.29 -11.71 -16.63
N HIS A 16 -1.33 -10.59 -17.33
CA HIS A 16 -0.68 -9.35 -16.87
C HIS A 16 -1.23 -8.89 -15.52
N PHE A 17 -2.56 -8.87 -15.37
CA PHE A 17 -3.20 -8.46 -14.12
C PHE A 17 -2.85 -9.41 -12.97
N ASP A 18 -2.96 -10.73 -13.18
CA ASP A 18 -2.64 -11.71 -12.13
C ASP A 18 -1.16 -11.63 -11.71
N SER A 19 -0.23 -11.41 -12.65
CA SER A 19 1.18 -11.16 -12.34
C SER A 19 1.38 -9.88 -11.52
N CYS A 20 0.67 -8.80 -11.87
CA CYS A 20 0.71 -7.57 -11.09
C CYS A 20 0.25 -7.79 -9.65
N CYS A 21 -0.87 -8.51 -9.44
CA CYS A 21 -1.36 -8.83 -8.11
C CYS A 21 -0.29 -9.54 -7.27
N GLN A 22 0.35 -10.57 -7.85
CA GLN A 22 1.37 -11.34 -7.15
C GLN A 22 2.61 -10.51 -6.82
N TYR A 23 3.13 -9.74 -7.77
CA TYR A 23 4.32 -8.92 -7.53
C TYR A 23 4.07 -7.82 -6.52
N PHE A 24 2.89 -7.22 -6.58
CA PHE A 24 2.54 -6.12 -5.69
C PHE A 24 2.30 -6.59 -4.26
N GLU A 25 1.57 -7.69 -4.09
CA GLU A 25 1.41 -8.37 -2.80
C GLU A 25 2.75 -8.76 -2.20
N LEU A 26 3.64 -9.33 -3.00
CA LEU A 26 4.98 -9.69 -2.54
C LEU A 26 5.81 -8.45 -2.15
N ALA A 27 5.89 -7.45 -3.02
CA ALA A 27 6.76 -6.29 -2.84
C ALA A 27 6.35 -5.45 -1.63
N LEU A 28 5.06 -5.11 -1.49
CA LEU A 28 4.63 -4.26 -0.38
C LEU A 28 4.48 -5.01 0.94
N SER A 29 4.25 -6.33 0.93
CA SER A 29 4.30 -7.13 2.17
C SER A 29 5.67 -7.17 2.81
N TYR A 30 6.75 -7.05 2.01
CA TYR A 30 8.11 -6.93 2.54
C TYR A 30 8.25 -5.69 3.44
N PHE A 31 7.58 -4.60 3.09
CA PHE A 31 7.57 -3.35 3.85
C PHE A 31 6.46 -3.30 4.92
N GLY A 32 5.80 -4.42 5.21
CA GLY A 32 4.78 -4.51 6.28
C GLY A 32 3.36 -4.10 5.85
N TYR A 33 3.13 -3.86 4.56
CA TYR A 33 1.81 -3.55 4.03
C TYR A 33 1.08 -4.80 3.55
N ASN A 34 -0.19 -4.96 3.93
CA ASN A 34 -1.04 -5.96 3.28
C ASN A 34 -1.79 -5.28 2.13
N VAL A 35 -1.80 -5.85 0.93
CA VAL A 35 -2.27 -5.14 -0.26
C VAL A 35 -3.17 -6.02 -1.11
N GLN A 36 -4.04 -5.36 -1.87
CA GLN A 36 -4.95 -6.01 -2.80
C GLN A 36 -5.11 -5.16 -4.04
N ALA A 37 -4.62 -5.65 -5.18
CA ALA A 37 -4.87 -5.07 -6.48
C ALA A 37 -6.32 -5.35 -6.92
N GLN A 38 -6.97 -4.33 -7.46
CA GLN A 38 -8.36 -4.40 -7.91
C GLN A 38 -8.53 -3.70 -9.26
N CYS A 39 -9.56 -4.10 -10.00
CA CYS A 39 -10.03 -3.38 -11.17
C CYS A 39 -11.50 -3.01 -10.98
N CYS A 40 -11.87 -1.80 -11.41
CA CYS A 40 -13.24 -1.34 -11.41
C CYS A 40 -13.83 -1.47 -12.82
N ILE A 41 -15.08 -1.90 -12.87
CA ILE A 41 -15.79 -2.24 -14.11
C ILE A 41 -17.07 -1.39 -14.16
N ASP A 42 -17.39 -0.83 -15.32
CA ASP A 42 -18.64 -0.10 -15.53
C ASP A 42 -19.86 -1.03 -15.68
N ASP A 43 -21.05 -0.45 -15.73
CA ASP A 43 -22.31 -1.16 -15.97
C ASP A 43 -22.35 -1.89 -17.32
N LYS A 44 -21.45 -1.54 -18.25
CA LYS A 44 -21.31 -2.16 -19.58
C LYS A 44 -20.26 -3.29 -19.58
N LYS A 45 -19.77 -3.72 -18.41
CA LYS A 45 -18.76 -4.77 -18.29
C LYS A 45 -17.44 -4.40 -18.96
N LYS A 46 -17.05 -3.14 -18.91
CA LYS A 46 -15.74 -2.68 -19.38
C LYS A 46 -14.89 -2.28 -18.19
N VAL A 47 -13.62 -2.67 -18.20
CA VAL A 47 -12.67 -2.19 -17.21
C VAL A 47 -12.46 -0.69 -17.43
N VAL A 48 -12.69 0.08 -16.37
CA VAL A 48 -12.57 1.54 -16.39
C VAL A 48 -11.27 1.99 -15.76
N LEU A 49 -10.82 1.31 -14.70
CA LEU A 49 -9.57 1.62 -14.02
C LEU A 49 -9.04 0.44 -13.20
N TYR A 50 -7.74 0.52 -12.88
CA TYR A 50 -7.06 -0.30 -11.89
C TYR A 50 -6.69 0.55 -10.68
N ALA A 51 -6.67 -0.09 -9.50
CA ALA A 51 -6.33 0.53 -8.23
C ALA A 51 -5.75 -0.50 -7.27
N VAL A 52 -5.06 -0.02 -6.24
CA VAL A 52 -4.53 -0.84 -5.16
C VAL A 52 -5.15 -0.40 -3.85
N ASN A 53 -5.69 -1.35 -3.09
CA ASN A 53 -5.97 -1.14 -1.68
C ASN A 53 -4.78 -1.60 -0.85
N ILE A 54 -4.36 -0.76 0.09
CA ILE A 54 -3.31 -1.04 1.05
C ILE A 54 -3.90 -1.00 2.45
N PHE A 55 -3.52 -1.97 3.26
CA PHE A 55 -3.91 -2.14 4.64
C PHE A 55 -2.66 -2.06 5.52
N TYR A 56 -2.72 -1.21 6.53
CA TYR A 56 -1.65 -1.01 7.51
C TYR A 56 -2.27 -0.77 8.88
N GLN A 57 -1.85 -1.55 9.89
CA GLN A 57 -2.34 -1.44 11.29
C GLN A 57 -3.87 -1.32 11.43
N GLY A 58 -4.62 -2.09 10.62
CA GLY A 58 -6.09 -2.10 10.65
C GLY A 58 -6.77 -0.93 9.92
N GLN A 59 -6.01 -0.01 9.33
CA GLN A 59 -6.51 1.05 8.45
C GLN A 59 -6.36 0.66 6.98
N GLN A 60 -7.25 1.19 6.12
CA GLN A 60 -7.22 0.97 4.69
C GLN A 60 -7.04 2.29 3.94
N ARG A 61 -6.17 2.30 2.93
CA ARG A 61 -5.98 3.41 1.99
C ARG A 61 -5.93 2.88 0.56
N GLN A 62 -6.51 3.63 -0.37
CA GLN A 62 -6.41 3.33 -1.79
C GLN A 62 -5.31 4.18 -2.42
N VAL A 63 -4.44 3.55 -3.21
CA VAL A 63 -3.35 4.19 -3.95
C VAL A 63 -3.31 3.68 -5.40
N PHE A 64 -2.50 4.32 -6.25
CA PHE A 64 -2.33 3.93 -7.65
C PHE A 64 -3.66 3.85 -8.41
N THR A 65 -4.53 4.86 -8.27
CA THR A 65 -5.90 4.85 -8.78
C THR A 65 -6.00 5.36 -10.22
N ALA A 66 -7.12 5.04 -10.88
CA ALA A 66 -7.45 5.54 -12.22
C ALA A 66 -6.46 5.14 -13.34
N LEU A 67 -5.73 4.03 -13.15
CA LEU A 67 -4.72 3.59 -14.11
C LEU A 67 -5.32 2.77 -15.25
N THR A 68 -4.73 2.87 -16.44
CA THR A 68 -4.88 1.85 -17.49
C THR A 68 -4.09 0.59 -17.12
N LEU A 69 -4.34 -0.53 -17.81
CA LEU A 69 -3.62 -1.79 -17.51
C LEU A 69 -2.10 -1.65 -17.72
N ASP A 70 -1.70 -0.90 -18.74
CA ASP A 70 -0.28 -0.68 -19.05
C ASP A 70 0.39 0.25 -18.04
N GLU A 71 -0.29 1.32 -17.62
CA GLU A 71 0.22 2.20 -16.56
C GLU A 71 0.30 1.47 -15.23
N PHE A 72 -0.72 0.66 -14.92
CA PHE A 72 -0.72 -0.20 -13.76
C PHE A 72 0.49 -1.13 -13.79
N TYR A 73 0.66 -1.91 -14.86
CA TYR A 73 1.79 -2.82 -15.03
C TYR A 73 3.15 -2.13 -14.85
N LYS A 74 3.37 -1.00 -15.54
CA LYS A 74 4.63 -0.24 -15.43
C LYS A 74 4.90 0.27 -14.01
N LYS A 75 3.89 0.80 -13.33
CA LYS A 75 4.05 1.24 -11.94
C LYS A 75 4.36 0.05 -11.03
N MET A 76 3.75 -1.11 -11.25
CA MET A 76 4.06 -2.32 -10.47
C MET A 76 5.50 -2.81 -10.72
N GLU A 77 6.01 -2.73 -11.95
CA GLU A 77 7.41 -3.06 -12.25
C GLU A 77 8.39 -2.17 -11.48
N LEU A 78 8.10 -0.87 -11.38
CA LEU A 78 8.92 0.07 -10.60
C LEU A 78 8.88 -0.27 -9.10
N VAL A 79 7.69 -0.52 -8.53
CA VAL A 79 7.57 -0.93 -7.12
C VAL A 79 8.30 -2.25 -6.85
N TYR A 80 8.26 -3.20 -7.78
CA TYR A 80 9.00 -4.45 -7.66
C TYR A 80 10.53 -4.24 -7.68
N GLN A 81 11.03 -3.27 -8.46
CA GLN A 81 12.45 -2.90 -8.44
C GLN A 81 12.87 -2.29 -7.10
N LEU A 82 12.03 -1.43 -6.50
CA LEU A 82 12.26 -0.93 -5.14
C LEU A 82 12.39 -2.09 -4.13
N TYR A 83 11.47 -3.05 -4.18
CA TYR A 83 11.53 -4.24 -3.34
C TYR A 83 12.81 -5.06 -3.54
N MET A 84 13.20 -5.33 -4.79
CA MET A 84 14.41 -6.10 -5.08
C MET A 84 15.65 -5.42 -4.51
N TYR A 85 15.77 -4.11 -4.71
CA TYR A 85 16.88 -3.34 -4.17
C TYR A 85 16.89 -3.34 -2.64
N ALA A 86 15.75 -3.03 -2.01
CA ALA A 86 15.61 -3.00 -0.57
C ALA A 86 15.97 -4.33 0.08
N LYS A 87 15.52 -5.43 -0.53
CA LYS A 87 15.85 -6.78 -0.08
C LYS A 87 17.33 -7.11 -0.19
N ASP A 88 17.96 -6.75 -1.31
CA ASP A 88 19.37 -7.08 -1.57
C ASP A 88 20.32 -6.22 -0.71
N HIS A 89 19.91 -5.00 -0.35
CA HIS A 89 20.72 -4.03 0.38
C HIS A 89 20.29 -3.86 1.86
N GLN A 90 19.20 -4.51 2.28
CA GLN A 90 18.62 -4.42 3.62
C GLN A 90 18.21 -2.99 4.02
N THR A 91 17.66 -2.26 3.06
CA THR A 91 17.17 -0.89 3.25
C THR A 91 15.65 -0.87 3.38
N ASP A 92 15.10 0.25 3.83
CA ASP A 92 13.66 0.47 3.78
C ASP A 92 13.21 1.00 2.39
N LEU A 93 11.91 1.28 2.28
CA LEU A 93 11.29 1.75 1.04
C LEU A 93 11.73 3.17 0.66
N ASP A 94 12.01 4.02 1.65
CA ASP A 94 12.40 5.41 1.46
C ASP A 94 13.83 5.47 0.90
N GLU A 95 14.77 4.77 1.56
CA GLU A 95 16.15 4.65 1.11
C GLU A 95 16.26 4.00 -0.29
N ALA A 96 15.41 3.02 -0.59
CA ALA A 96 15.36 2.41 -1.92
C ALA A 96 14.83 3.40 -2.98
N LEU A 97 13.81 4.21 -2.65
CA LEU A 97 13.27 5.20 -3.55
C LEU A 97 14.30 6.29 -3.85
N ASP A 98 14.98 6.81 -2.83
CA ASP A 98 16.03 7.84 -2.98
C ASP A 98 17.13 7.39 -3.94
N TYR A 99 17.65 6.17 -3.76
CA TYR A 99 18.65 5.59 -4.67
C TYR A 99 18.17 5.60 -6.13
N TYR A 100 16.93 5.16 -6.38
CA TYR A 100 16.41 5.08 -7.73
C TYR A 100 16.03 6.43 -8.32
N LEU A 101 15.65 7.42 -7.53
CA LEU A 101 15.37 8.78 -8.00
C LEU A 101 16.65 9.50 -8.45
N ASP A 102 17.77 9.27 -7.74
CA ASP A 102 19.08 9.82 -8.10
C ASP A 102 19.60 9.24 -9.42
N GLU A 103 19.39 7.93 -9.62
CA GLU A 103 19.97 7.20 -10.76
C GLU A 103 19.02 7.09 -11.97
N TYR A 104 17.69 7.13 -11.78
CA TYR A 104 16.71 6.78 -12.80
C TYR A 104 15.42 7.62 -12.78
N GLN A 105 15.28 8.53 -13.76
CA GLN A 105 14.11 9.43 -13.89
C GLN A 105 12.73 8.74 -13.96
N GLN A 106 12.66 7.48 -14.37
CA GLN A 106 11.39 6.74 -14.48
C GLN A 106 10.68 6.57 -13.12
N PHE A 107 11.40 6.65 -12.01
CA PHE A 107 10.84 6.50 -10.66
C PHE A 107 10.05 7.73 -10.19
N ILE A 108 10.19 8.88 -10.85
CA ILE A 108 9.32 10.05 -10.65
C ILE A 108 7.84 9.66 -10.86
N ALA A 109 7.57 8.65 -11.71
CA ALA A 109 6.23 8.17 -11.97
C ALA A 109 5.57 7.43 -10.78
N VAL A 110 6.33 7.03 -9.75
CA VAL A 110 5.80 6.39 -8.54
C VAL A 110 6.12 7.17 -7.27
N GLN A 111 7.03 8.15 -7.32
CA GLN A 111 7.46 8.95 -6.17
C GLN A 111 6.26 9.47 -5.35
N GLY A 112 5.35 10.22 -5.97
CA GLY A 112 4.23 10.82 -5.25
C GLY A 112 3.32 9.82 -4.54
N GLU A 113 3.09 8.64 -5.15
CA GLU A 113 2.31 7.59 -4.49
C GLU A 113 3.06 6.87 -3.36
N ILE A 114 4.39 6.76 -3.44
CA ILE A 114 5.22 6.21 -2.37
C ILE A 114 5.34 7.20 -1.22
N ASP A 115 5.59 8.47 -1.51
CA ASP A 115 5.60 9.54 -0.49
C ASP A 115 4.26 9.59 0.25
N ASP A 116 3.15 9.52 -0.47
CA ASP A 116 1.80 9.46 0.13
C ASP A 116 1.60 8.22 1.02
N LEU A 117 2.24 7.10 0.69
CA LEU A 117 2.19 5.86 1.44
C LEU A 117 3.01 5.96 2.73
N LEU A 118 4.24 6.47 2.64
CA LEU A 118 5.12 6.67 3.79
C LEU A 118 4.52 7.68 4.78
N ASN A 119 4.07 8.84 4.28
CA ASN A 119 3.39 9.85 5.10
C ASN A 119 2.13 9.30 5.81
N TRP A 120 1.42 8.38 5.17
CA TRP A 120 0.26 7.73 5.77
C TRP A 120 0.63 6.76 6.89
N GLN A 121 1.69 5.99 6.69
CA GLN A 121 2.24 5.11 7.70
C GLN A 121 2.64 5.92 8.94
N ASP A 122 3.43 6.98 8.76
CA ASP A 122 3.88 7.85 9.85
C ASP A 122 2.71 8.43 10.64
N PHE A 123 1.68 8.91 9.94
CA PHE A 123 0.47 9.43 10.58
C PHE A 123 -0.23 8.36 11.45
N ILE A 124 -0.39 7.14 10.94
CA ILE A 124 -1.04 6.06 11.71
C ILE A 124 -0.20 5.69 12.93
N ASP A 125 1.11 5.54 12.76
CA ASP A 125 2.02 5.17 13.86
C ASP A 125 2.01 6.25 14.96
N GLU A 126 1.97 7.53 14.58
CA GLU A 126 1.84 8.65 15.52
C GLU A 126 0.51 8.60 16.30
N GLU A 127 -0.61 8.41 15.60
CA GLU A 127 -1.94 8.37 16.24
C GLU A 127 -2.09 7.17 17.19
N LEU A 128 -1.56 6.00 16.82
CA LEU A 128 -1.53 4.83 17.69
C LEU A 128 -0.61 5.07 18.90
N GLY A 129 0.55 5.69 18.69
CA GLY A 129 1.46 6.10 19.75
C GLY A 129 0.81 7.05 20.77
N LYS A 130 0.02 8.02 20.29
CA LYS A 130 -0.78 8.92 21.15
C LYS A 130 -1.81 8.15 21.97
N THR A 131 -2.54 7.20 21.39
CA THR A 131 -3.53 6.40 22.14
C THR A 131 -2.91 5.48 23.19
N ASN A 132 -1.71 4.94 22.95
CA ASN A 132 -0.99 4.11 23.92
C ASN A 132 -0.39 4.90 25.09
N SER A 133 -0.22 6.23 24.94
CA SER A 133 0.26 7.10 26.02
C SER A 133 -0.80 7.44 27.08
N TYR A 134 -2.07 7.09 26.86
CA TYR A 134 -3.10 7.06 27.89
C TYR A 134 -2.94 5.80 28.76
N SER A 135 -1.78 5.69 29.42
CA SER A 135 -1.51 4.69 30.46
C SER A 135 -2.42 4.93 31.67
N TYR A 136 -2.88 3.81 32.23
CA TYR A 136 -3.83 3.60 33.31
C TYR A 136 -3.46 4.20 34.69
N ASP A 137 -2.64 5.26 34.77
CA ASP A 137 -2.17 5.83 36.04
C ASP A 137 -3.17 6.79 36.71
N MET A 138 -4.31 7.08 36.07
CA MET A 138 -5.32 8.00 36.63
C MET A 138 -6.43 7.34 37.47
N VAL A 139 -6.31 6.05 37.84
CA VAL A 139 -7.33 5.35 38.65
C VAL A 139 -6.86 5.01 40.08
N LEU A 140 -5.58 5.18 40.42
CA LEU A 140 -5.05 4.83 41.76
C LEU A 140 -4.93 6.01 42.73
N SER A 141 -5.34 7.23 42.36
CA SER A 141 -5.15 8.43 43.20
C SER A 141 -6.40 8.94 43.93
N SER A 142 -7.52 8.20 43.94
CA SER A 142 -8.74 8.59 44.66
C SER A 142 -9.02 7.85 45.97
N GLU A 143 -8.10 7.03 46.49
CA GLU A 143 -8.23 6.48 47.85
C GLU A 143 -7.36 7.24 48.85
N ASN A 144 -7.73 8.49 49.09
CA ASN A 144 -7.26 9.23 50.26
C ASN A 144 -8.36 9.23 51.33
N ARG A 145 -8.03 8.56 52.44
CA ARG A 145 -8.35 8.96 53.83
C ARG A 145 -9.83 9.08 54.22
N THR A 146 -10.25 8.16 55.09
CA THR A 146 -10.58 8.57 56.46
C THR A 146 -10.28 7.44 57.44
N LEU A 147 -9.29 7.67 58.32
CA LEU A 147 -9.26 7.12 59.66
C LEU A 147 -10.48 7.66 60.42
N HIS A 148 -11.28 6.77 61.01
CA HIS A 148 -11.93 6.95 62.32
C HIS A 148 -12.53 5.63 62.78
#